data_AF-A0A962NRW2-F1
#
_entry.id   AF-A0A962NRW2-F1
#
_cell.length_a   1.000
_cell.length_b   1.000
_cell.length_c   1.000
_cell.angle_alpha   90.00
_cell.angle_beta   90.00
_cell.angle_gamma   90.00
#
_symmetry.space_group_name_H-M   'P 1'
#
loop_
_entity.id
_entity.type
_entity.pdbx_description
1 polymer ?
#
loop_
_entity_poly.entity_id
_entity_poly.type
_entity_poly.pdbx_seq_one_letter_code
_entity_poly.pdbx_strand_id
1 'polypeptide(L)' 'MLEIRDNGGLTYDRYTVVYDEIGDSKGNHLALAMSSNPFDPLGFGQHCTAQPGKHLGQLINFEDLPPDCQKAVNSDLSS' A
#
# COMPACT_ATOMS: atom_id res chain seq x y z
N MET A 1 -8.37 5.84 4.57
CA MET A 1 -6.95 5.74 4.15
C MET A 1 -6.18 6.86 4.80
N LEU A 2 -5.03 6.55 5.40
CA LEU A 2 -4.19 7.51 6.13
C LEU A 2 -3.06 8.06 5.25
N GLU A 3 -2.30 7.17 4.61
CA GLU A 3 -1.17 7.57 3.78
C GLU A 3 -0.90 6.56 2.65
N ILE A 4 -0.32 7.07 1.56
CA ILE A 4 0.21 6.29 0.45
C ILE A 4 1.68 6.62 0.31
N ARG A 5 2.51 5.58 0.23
CA ARG A 5 3.97 5.69 0.26
C ARG A 5 4.58 5.02 -0.95
N ASP A 6 5.59 5.65 -1.52
CA ASP A 6 6.45 5.11 -2.57
C ASP A 6 7.90 5.04 -2.05
N ASN A 7 8.45 3.84 -1.96
CA ASN A 7 9.84 3.63 -1.54
C ASN A 7 10.87 3.81 -2.67
N GLY A 8 10.43 4.18 -3.88
CA GLY A 8 11.30 4.40 -5.04
C GLY A 8 11.81 3.12 -5.71
N GLY A 9 11.21 1.97 -5.39
CA GLY A 9 11.65 0.67 -5.90
C GLY A 9 12.86 0.09 -5.16
N LEU A 10 13.05 0.48 -3.89
CA LEU A 10 14.08 -0.13 -3.02
C LEU A 10 13.82 -1.61 -2.76
N THR A 11 12.55 -1.99 -2.77
CA THR A 11 12.07 -3.37 -2.66
C THR A 11 10.95 -3.62 -3.67
N TYR A 12 10.50 -4.87 -3.78
CA TYR A 12 9.47 -5.23 -4.76
C TYR A 12 8.09 -4.71 -4.37
N ASP A 13 7.81 -4.58 -3.07
CA ASP A 13 6.66 -3.91 -2.47
C ASP A 13 6.83 -2.38 -2.47
N ARG A 14 7.05 -1.82 -3.66
CA ARG A 14 7.35 -0.40 -3.85
C ARG A 14 6.33 0.54 -3.21
N TYR A 15 5.04 0.22 -3.34
CA TYR A 15 3.96 1.05 -2.86
C TYR A 15 3.34 0.45 -1.59
N THR A 16 3.11 1.29 -0.58
CA THR A 16 2.37 0.90 0.63
C THR A 16 1.22 1.86 0.85
N VAL A 17 0.01 1.32 0.99
CA VAL A 17 -1.20 2.06 1.33
C VAL A 17 -1.58 1.68 2.75
N VAL A 18 -1.67 2.67 3.65
CA VAL A 18 -2.03 2.46 5.05
C VAL A 18 -3.46 2.92 5.27
N TYR A 19 -4.30 2.04 5.80
CA TYR A 19 -5.73 2.29 6.04
C TYR A 19 -5.99 2.85 7.43
N ASP A 20 -7.17 3.45 7.62
CA ASP A 20 -7.59 4.04 8.90
C ASP A 20 -8.25 3.00 9.81
N GLU A 21 -7.65 1.80 9.86
CA GLU A 21 -8.12 0.69 10.69
C GLU A 21 -6.91 0.02 11.33
N ILE A 22 -7.00 -0.29 12.62
CA ILE A 22 -5.95 -0.99 13.36
C ILE A 22 -6.05 -2.49 13.08
N GLY A 23 -4.98 -3.09 12.57
CA GLY A 23 -4.93 -4.49 12.17
C GLY A 23 -4.28 -5.43 13.19
N ASP A 24 -3.61 -4.92 14.22
CA ASP A 24 -3.03 -5.77 15.27
C ASP A 24 -2.96 -5.11 16.66
N SER A 25 -2.64 -5.92 17.68
CA SER A 25 -2.53 -5.50 19.07
C SER A 25 -1.34 -4.58 19.38
N LYS A 26 -0.43 -4.37 18.42
CA LYS A 26 0.71 -3.46 18.55
C LYS A 26 0.37 -2.06 18.02
N GLY A 27 -0.85 -1.84 17.54
CA GLY A 27 -1.30 -0.56 16.99
C GLY A 27 -0.85 -0.33 15.56
N ASN A 28 -0.45 -1.39 14.83
CA ASN A 28 -0.20 -1.24 13.40
C ASN A 28 -1.53 -1.20 12.65
N HIS A 29 -1.57 -0.41 11.59
CA HIS A 29 -2.74 -0.26 10.75
C HIS A 29 -2.81 -1.35 9.69
N LEU A 30 -4.01 -1.72 9.25
CA LEU A 30 -4.18 -2.50 8.02
C LEU A 30 -3.52 -1.76 6.86
N ALA A 31 -2.83 -2.51 6.01
CA ALA A 31 -2.11 -1.95 4.89
C ALA A 31 -2.16 -2.88 3.68
N LEU A 32 -1.93 -2.30 2.51
CA LEU A 32 -1.76 -3.00 1.25
C LEU A 32 -0.39 -2.63 0.67
N ALA A 33 0.50 -3.64 0.59
CA ALA A 33 1.83 -3.51 0.02
C ALA A 33 1.85 -4.09 -1.40
N MET A 34 2.41 -3.36 -2.37
CA MET A 34 2.27 -3.68 -3.80
C MET A 34 3.50 -3.33 -4.64
N SER A 35 3.75 -4.11 -5.69
CA SER A 35 4.56 -3.69 -6.84
C SER A 35 3.77 -2.73 -7.73
N SER A 36 4.35 -2.29 -8.85
CA SER A 36 3.64 -1.48 -9.86
C SER A 36 2.55 -2.21 -10.64
N ASN A 37 2.49 -3.53 -10.50
CA ASN A 37 1.63 -4.45 -11.25
C ASN A 37 1.10 -5.56 -10.32
N PRO A 38 0.29 -5.22 -9.30
CA PRO A 38 -0.08 -6.14 -8.22
C PRO A 38 -0.90 -7.37 -8.65
N PHE A 39 -1.52 -7.35 -9.83
CA PHE A 39 -2.31 -8.46 -10.37
C PHE A 39 -1.57 -9.34 -11.39
N ASP A 40 -0.33 -8.98 -11.74
CA ASP A 40 0.48 -9.79 -12.64
C ASP A 40 0.88 -11.10 -11.94
N PRO A 41 0.97 -12.25 -12.65
CA PRO A 41 1.42 -13.51 -12.05
C PRO A 41 2.81 -13.43 -11.39
N LEU A 42 3.66 -12.51 -11.86
CA LEU A 42 4.97 -12.22 -11.27
C LEU A 42 4.93 -10.95 -10.39
N GLY A 43 3.79 -10.27 -10.31
CA GLY A 43 3.57 -9.07 -9.50
C GLY A 43 3.54 -9.34 -8.00
N PHE A 44 3.36 -8.28 -7.22
CA PHE A 44 3.21 -8.37 -5.77
C PHE A 44 2.04 -7.50 -5.30
N GLY A 45 1.14 -8.10 -4.53
CA GLY A 45 0.04 -7.43 -3.87
C GLY A 45 -0.34 -8.23 -2.62
N GLN A 46 -0.12 -7.66 -1.44
CA GLN A 46 -0.33 -8.36 -0.18
C GLN A 46 -0.93 -7.44 0.87
N HIS A 47 -2.05 -7.87 1.47
CA HIS A 47 -2.56 -7.28 2.70
C HIS A 47 -1.67 -7.63 3.88
N CYS A 48 -1.31 -6.63 4.66
CA CYS A 48 -0.44 -6.75 5.83
C CYS A 48 -0.84 -5.73 6.90
N THR A 49 0.00 -5.56 7.92
CA THR A 49 -0.08 -4.42 8.85
C THR A 49 1.20 -3.58 8.77
N ALA A 50 1.05 -2.26 8.91
CA ALA A 50 2.17 -1.33 8.89
C ALA A 50 1.95 -0.16 9.85
N GLN A 51 3.04 0.42 10.36
CA GLN A 51 2.97 1.73 11.01
C GLN A 51 3.08 2.83 9.96
N PRO A 52 2.21 3.83 9.95
CA PRO A 52 2.38 4.97 9.06
C PRO A 52 3.69 5.70 9.37
N GLY A 53 4.44 6.10 8.35
CA GLY A 53 5.65 6.89 8.55
C GLY A 53 6.66 6.86 7.40
N LYS A 54 7.72 7.66 7.57
CA LYS A 54 8.77 7.87 6.56
C LYS A 54 9.59 6.63 6.21
N HIS A 55 9.56 5.59 7.05
CA HIS A 55 10.28 4.35 6.78
C HIS A 55 9.71 3.57 5.59
N LEU A 56 8.46 3.83 5.22
CA LEU A 56 7.79 3.26 4.04
C LEU A 56 8.10 4.02 2.74
N GLY A 57 8.83 5.14 2.82
CA GLY A 57 9.18 5.97 1.66
C GLY A 57 8.52 7.35 1.65
N GLN A 58 8.49 7.95 0.46
CA GLN A 58 7.94 9.27 0.22
C GLN A 58 6.42 9.22 0.22
N LEU A 59 5.77 10.24 0.81
CA LEU A 59 4.32 10.41 0.71
C LEU A 59 3.95 10.82 -0.72
N ILE A 60 3.01 10.11 -1.31
CA ILE A 60 2.47 10.38 -2.65
C ILE A 60 0.95 10.49 -2.61
N ASN A 61 0.34 11.04 -3.66
CA ASN A 61 -1.11 11.06 -3.80
C ASN A 61 -1.62 9.75 -4.41
N PHE A 62 -2.93 9.55 -4.35
CA PHE A 62 -3.57 8.37 -4.94
C PHE A 62 -3.38 8.32 -6.46
N GLU A 63 -3.44 9.47 -7.10
CA GLU A 63 -3.29 9.63 -8.55
C GLU A 63 -1.86 9.30 -9.03
N ASP A 64 -0.88 9.32 -8.13
CA ASP A 64 0.51 8.97 -8.43
C ASP A 64 0.73 7.44 -8.48
N LEU A 65 -0.23 6.65 -7.96
CA LEU A 65 -0.17 5.19 -8.03
C LEU A 65 -0.37 4.70 -9.47
N PRO A 66 0.27 3.58 -9.87
CA PRO A 66 -0.06 2.91 -11.12
C PRO A 66 -1.55 2.49 -11.18
N PRO A 67 -2.17 2.44 -12.37
CA PRO A 67 -3.60 2.13 -12.51
C PRO A 67 -4.06 0.84 -11.83
N ASP A 68 -3.25 -0.21 -11.87
CA ASP A 68 -3.57 -1.48 -11.19
C ASP A 68 -3.48 -1.36 -9.67
N CYS A 69 -2.55 -0.57 -9.14
CA CYS A 69 -2.48 -0.26 -7.71
C CYS A 69 -3.71 0.56 -7.27
N GLN A 70 -4.12 1.55 -8.06
CA GLN A 70 -5.35 2.31 -7.79
C GLN A 70 -6.57 1.40 -7.76
N LYS A 71 -6.66 0.44 -8.68
CA LYS A 71 -7.74 -0.56 -8.73
C LYS A 71 -7.75 -1.44 -7.49
N ALA A 72 -6.58 -1.89 -7.01
CA ALA A 72 -6.48 -2.70 -5.80
C ALA A 72 -7.00 -1.94 -4.56
N VAL A 73 -6.57 -0.69 -4.38
CA VAL A 73 -7.03 0.17 -3.28
C VAL A 73 -8.53 0.43 -3.36
N ASN A 74 -9.06 0.74 -4.56
CA ASN A 74 -10.50 0.94 -4.73
C ASN A 74 -11.31 -0.32 -4.42
N SER A 75 -10.77 -1.51 -4.74
CA SER A 75 -11.40 -2.78 -4.37
C SER A 75 -11.53 -2.90 -2.85
N ASP A 76 -10.46 -2.59 -2.11
CA ASP A 76 -10.46 -2.62 -0.64
C ASP A 76 -11.46 -1.61 -0.06
N LEU A 77 -11.53 -0.39 -0.59
CA LEU A 77 -12.42 0.67 -0.09
C LEU A 77 -13.90 0.47 -0.43
N SER A 78 -14.20 -0.39 -1.41
CA SER A 78 -15.57 -0.69 -1.85
C SER A 78 -16.21 -1.89 -1.12
N SER A 79 -15.43 -2.56 -0.27
CA SER A 79 -15.82 -3.76 0.48
C SER A 79 -16.33 -3.40 1.88
#